data_AF-A0A7Z9S3A5-F1
#
_entry.id   AF-A0A7Z9S3A5-F1
#
_cell.length_a   1.000
_cell.length_b   1.000
_cell.length_c   1.000
_cell.angle_alpha   90.00
_cell.angle_beta   90.00
_cell.angle_gamma   90.00
#
_symmetry.space_group_name_H-M   'P 1'
#
loop_
_entity.id
_entity.type
_entity.pdbx_description
1 polymer ?
#
loop_
_entity_poly.entity_id
_entity_poly.type
_entity_poly.pdbx_seq_one_letter_code
_entity_poly.pdbx_strand_id
1 'polypeptide(L)' 'MIINPDGKIVAEAKTEDDELIIFDCDLDACRFLKGSTFDFAAHRRIEHYGLITEQTGAIPPEG' A
#
# COMPACT_ATOMS: atom_id res chain seq x y z
N MET A 1 -9.94 11.52 0.52
CA MET A 1 -8.53 11.75 0.12
C MET A 1 -8.17 10.83 -1.05
N ILE A 2 -7.39 11.31 -2.00
CA ILE A 2 -6.81 10.53 -3.11
C ILE A 2 -5.30 10.48 -2.89
N ILE A 3 -4.70 9.29 -3.00
CA ILE A 3 -3.29 9.03 -2.72
C ILE A 3 -2.62 8.44 -3.97
N ASN A 4 -1.44 8.96 -4.29
CA ASN A 4 -0.61 8.47 -5.38
C ASN A 4 0.11 7.14 -5.04
N PRO A 5 0.61 6.40 -6.05
CA PRO A 5 1.36 5.17 -5.83
C PRO A 5 2.64 5.32 -4.99
N ASP A 6 3.20 6.53 -4.92
CA ASP A 6 4.37 6.87 -4.08
C ASP A 6 4.01 7.20 -2.63
N GLY A 7 2.72 7.08 -2.26
CA GLY A 7 2.20 7.32 -0.92
C GLY A 7 1.86 8.78 -0.62
N LYS A 8 1.99 9.71 -1.57
CA LYS A 8 1.64 11.12 -1.35
C LYS A 8 0.16 11.39 -1.51
N ILE A 9 -0.37 12.27 -0.67
CA ILE A 9 -1.71 12.82 -0.77
C ILE A 9 -1.76 13.79 -1.95
N VAL A 10 -2.71 13.61 -2.87
CA VAL A 10 -2.89 14.48 -4.05
C VAL A 10 -4.21 15.24 -4.07
N ALA A 11 -5.19 14.77 -3.32
CA ALA A 11 -6.41 15.52 -3.04
C ALA A 11 -6.94 15.13 -1.66
N GLU A 12 -7.38 16.10 -0.88
CA GLU A 12 -7.95 15.91 0.46
C GLU A 12 -9.12 16.88 0.63
N ALA A 13 -10.20 16.40 1.25
CA ALA A 13 -11.36 17.23 1.54
C ALA A 13 -10.99 18.21 2.66
N LYS A 14 -11.58 19.41 2.64
CA LYS A 14 -11.29 20.47 3.60
C LYS A 14 -12.45 20.73 4.55
N THR A 15 -13.61 20.15 4.27
CA THR A 15 -14.85 20.35 5.00
C THR A 15 -15.39 19.02 5.52
N GLU A 16 -16.30 19.09 6.50
CA GLU A 16 -17.02 17.94 7.04
C GLU A 16 -18.41 17.76 6.39
N ASP A 17 -18.82 18.73 5.56
CA ASP A 17 -20.05 18.73 4.77
C ASP A 17 -19.83 18.09 3.39
N ASP A 18 -20.85 18.09 2.54
CA ASP A 18 -20.78 17.54 1.19
C ASP A 18 -19.74 18.28 0.32
N GLU A 19 -18.66 17.58 -0.03
CA GLU A 19 -17.55 18.09 -0.82
C GLU A 19 -17.08 17.05 -1.86
N LEU A 20 -16.89 17.50 -3.11
CA LEU A 20 -16.33 16.67 -4.18
C LEU A 20 -14.86 17.03 -4.42
N ILE A 21 -13.97 16.09 -4.15
CA ILE A 21 -12.56 16.18 -4.52
C ILE A 21 -12.29 15.39 -5.81
N ILE A 22 -11.44 15.94 -6.70
CA ILE A 22 -11.13 15.37 -8.02
C ILE A 22 -9.62 15.39 -8.22
N PHE A 23 -9.09 14.36 -8.85
CA PHE A 23 -7.70 14.28 -9.28
C PHE A 23 -7.58 13.42 -10.55
N ASP A 24 -6.77 13.86 -11.52
CA ASP A 24 -6.47 13.10 -12.73
C ASP A 24 -5.40 12.04 -12.43
N CYS A 25 -5.85 10.80 -12.19
CA CYS A 25 -4.97 9.69 -11.85
C CYS A 25 -4.25 9.12 -13.08
N ASP A 26 -2.94 9.34 -13.20
CA ASP A 26 -2.08 8.61 -14.13
C ASP A 26 -1.80 7.19 -13.61
N LEU A 27 -2.40 6.18 -14.26
CA LEU A 27 -2.23 4.77 -13.87
C LEU A 27 -0.86 4.20 -14.28
N ASP A 28 -0.18 4.78 -15.27
CA ASP A 28 1.12 4.31 -15.70
C ASP A 28 2.23 4.65 -14.68
N ALA A 29 2.02 5.66 -13.85
CA ALA A 29 2.90 5.98 -12.72
C ALA A 29 3.11 4.78 -11.76
N CYS A 30 2.16 3.83 -11.69
CA CYS A 30 2.31 2.61 -10.90
C CYS A 30 3.46 1.70 -11.38
N ARG A 31 3.86 1.79 -12.66
CA ARG A 31 4.80 0.86 -13.30
C ARG A 31 6.22 1.03 -12.78
N PHE A 32 6.64 2.27 -12.54
CA PHE A 32 8.01 2.59 -12.13
C PHE A 32 8.38 1.87 -10.83
N LEU A 33 7.54 1.99 -9.80
CA LEU A 33 7.76 1.38 -8.50
C LEU A 33 7.72 -0.16 -8.57
N LYS A 34 6.77 -0.72 -9.34
CA LYS A 34 6.64 -2.17 -9.54
C LYS A 34 7.82 -2.80 -10.30
N GLY A 35 8.49 -2.03 -11.17
CA GLY A 35 9.65 -2.50 -11.93
C GLY A 35 11.01 -2.16 -11.28
N SER A 36 11.01 -1.57 -10.09
CA SER A 36 12.22 -1.18 -9.38
C SER A 36 12.13 -1.61 -7.90
N THR A 37 12.00 -0.66 -6.97
CA THR A 37 12.04 -0.90 -5.52
C THR A 37 11.01 -1.94 -5.05
N PHE A 38 9.84 -2.00 -5.69
CA PHE A 38 8.76 -2.92 -5.34
C PHE A 38 8.58 -4.03 -6.37
N ASP A 39 9.63 -4.45 -7.07
CA ASP A 39 9.60 -5.69 -7.84
C ASP A 39 9.49 -6.89 -6.89
N PHE A 40 8.26 -7.39 -6.75
CA PHE A 40 7.96 -8.51 -5.86
C PHE A 40 8.60 -9.82 -6.28
N ALA A 41 8.78 -10.06 -7.58
CA ALA A 41 9.41 -11.28 -8.06
C ALA A 41 10.91 -11.29 -7.73
N ALA A 42 11.56 -10.13 -7.82
CA ALA A 42 12.96 -9.97 -7.48
C ALA A 42 13.22 -9.94 -5.96
N HIS A 43 12.28 -9.45 -5.15
CA HIS A 43 12.57 -9.05 -3.77
C HIS A 43 11.80 -9.80 -2.67
N ARG A 44 10.61 -10.36 -2.93
CA ARG A 44 9.85 -11.05 -1.86
C ARG A 44 10.45 -12.42 -1.55
N ARG A 45 10.50 -12.76 -0.26
CA ARG A 45 10.85 -14.09 0.26
C ARG A 45 9.64 -14.66 0.98
N ILE A 46 8.76 -15.31 0.21
CA ILE A 46 7.45 -15.74 0.67
C ILE A 46 7.52 -16.81 1.76
N GLU A 47 8.62 -17.58 1.82
CA GLU A 47 8.87 -18.59 2.84
C GLU A 47 8.94 -18.01 4.26
N HIS A 48 9.15 -16.71 4.41
CA HIS A 48 9.18 -16.04 5.71
C HIS A 48 7.82 -15.45 6.12
N TYR A 49 6.80 -15.53 5.27
CA TYR A 49 5.51 -14.88 5.49
C TYR A 49 4.43 -15.81 6.08
N GLY A 50 4.77 -17.06 6.42
CA GLY A 50 3.81 -18.06 6.89
C GLY A 50 2.92 -17.56 8.03
N LEU A 51 3.51 -16.86 9.01
CA LEU A 51 2.79 -16.31 10.16
C LEU A 51 1.63 -15.37 9.78
N ILE A 52 1.73 -14.66 8.66
CA ILE A 52 0.66 -13.75 8.18
C ILE A 52 -0.63 -14.55 7.90
N THR A 53 -0.51 -15.77 7.39
CA THR A 53 -1.64 -16.64 7.05
C THR A 53 -1.97 -17.69 8.11
N GLU A 54 -1.02 -17.99 8.99
CA GLU A 54 -1.14 -19.08 9.98
C GLU A 54 -1.65 -18.60 11.34
N GLN A 55 -1.52 -17.31 11.67
CA GLN A 55 -1.92 -16.75 12.96
C GLN A 55 -2.95 -15.63 12.79
N THR A 56 -3.98 -15.62 13.65
CA THR A 56 -4.93 -14.49 13.73
C THR A 56 -4.43 -13.39 14.66
N GLY A 57 -3.71 -13.77 15.73
CA GLY A 57 -3.14 -12.88 16.72
C GLY A 57 -1.75 -13.35 17.15
N ALA A 58 -1.03 -12.50 17.87
CA ALA A 58 0.32 -12.81 18.32
C ALA A 58 0.32 -13.99 19.31
N ILE A 59 1.18 -14.98 19.06
CA ILE A 59 1.43 -16.11 19.97
C ILE A 59 2.80 -15.88 20.62
N PRO A 60 2.87 -15.75 21.96
CA PRO A 60 4.15 -15.61 22.66
C PRO A 60 5.04 -16.84 22.46
N PRO A 61 6.38 -16.69 22.47
CA PRO A 61 7.29 -17.82 22.45
C PRO A 61 7.15 -18.64 23.74
N GLU A 62 7.33 -19.96 23.65
CA GLU A 62 7.36 -20.82 24.82
C GLU A 62 8.65 -20.58 25.63
N GLY A 63 8.49 -20.24 26.91
CA GLY A 63 9.53 -20.02 27.91
C GLY A 63 9.06 -20.44 29.28
#